data_AF-A0A158AKZ9-F1
#
_entry.id   AF-A0A158AKZ9-F1
#
_cell.length_a   1.000
_cell.length_b   1.000
_cell.length_c   1.000
_cell.angle_alpha   90.00
_cell.angle_beta   90.00
_cell.angle_gamma   90.00
#
_symmetry.space_group_name_H-M   'P 1'
#
loop_
_entity.id
_entity.type
_entity.pdbx_description
1 polymer ?
#
loop_
_entity_poly.entity_id
_entity_poly.type
_entity_poly.pdbx_seq_one_letter_code
_entity_poly.pdbx_strand_id
1 'polypeptide(L)'
;MNAIPQPKTHQIVDRINALQSASPRFIDISQVTPLSREWRAIKHDIDQLMRVDACAAWELTGSWRALAGDVEGAEAAFRNSVALGETGVNRENWMITRLNLGLFSAAQALYREFDVTRNGDMGIIARYGFLAGAIGRTAELVEDGRANGFAWDDAWVQEVIQARAIMTEIGVTDEEIAQRLDCAGNVLRRLRLRPVVRPKVFYMQGVCRIVSYKLVVPVSFERALEIDHEAMLEQDKLEYFNTAAFSVNITGTGV
;
A
#
# COMPACT_ATOMS: atom_id res chain seq x y z
N MET A 1 -34.75 24.10 -17.03
CA MET A 1 -34.48 22.88 -16.23
C MET A 1 -33.08 22.44 -16.61
N ASN A 2 -32.08 22.75 -15.78
CA ASN A 2 -30.69 22.40 -16.08
C ASN A 2 -30.48 20.93 -15.70
N ALA A 3 -29.99 20.12 -16.64
CA ALA A 3 -29.59 18.76 -16.34
C ALA A 3 -28.48 18.79 -15.30
N ILE A 4 -28.73 18.24 -14.12
CA ILE A 4 -27.70 18.07 -13.08
C ILE A 4 -26.82 16.91 -13.57
N PRO A 5 -25.53 17.14 -13.86
CA PRO A 5 -24.63 16.07 -14.28
C PRO A 5 -24.57 15.01 -13.19
N GLN A 6 -24.83 13.74 -13.54
CA GLN A 6 -24.63 12.66 -12.58
C GLN A 6 -23.12 12.50 -12.31
N PRO A 7 -22.71 12.31 -11.03
CA PRO A 7 -21.30 12.11 -10.69
C PRO A 7 -20.76 10.84 -11.38
N LYS A 8 -19.72 10.98 -12.22
CA LYS A 8 -19.03 9.86 -12.87
C LYS A 8 -17.98 9.18 -11.98
N THR A 9 -18.06 9.37 -10.66
CA THR A 9 -17.03 8.96 -9.70
C THR A 9 -16.61 7.49 -9.87
N HIS A 10 -17.57 6.57 -10.01
CA HIS A 10 -17.29 5.14 -10.18
C HIS A 10 -16.55 4.85 -11.49
N GLN A 11 -16.92 5.50 -12.59
CA GLN A 11 -16.24 5.35 -13.88
C GLN A 11 -14.80 5.86 -13.82
N ILE A 12 -14.54 6.93 -13.05
CA ILE A 12 -13.18 7.45 -12.86
C ILE A 12 -12.35 6.45 -12.05
N VAL A 13 -12.91 5.88 -10.98
CA VAL A 13 -12.27 4.84 -10.16
C VAL A 13 -11.90 3.63 -11.02
N ASP A 14 -12.84 3.11 -11.81
CA ASP A 14 -12.61 1.95 -12.67
C ASP A 14 -11.46 2.19 -13.65
N ARG A 15 -11.37 3.39 -14.21
CA ARG A 15 -10.30 3.78 -15.13
C ARG A 15 -8.94 3.94 -14.44
N ILE A 16 -8.91 4.49 -13.23
CA ILE A 16 -7.69 4.55 -12.40
C ILE A 16 -7.19 3.13 -12.12
N ASN A 17 -8.09 2.24 -11.69
CA ASN A 17 -7.77 0.84 -11.41
C ASN A 17 -7.29 0.10 -12.66
N ALA A 18 -7.96 0.28 -13.80
CA ALA A 18 -7.53 -0.29 -15.08
C ALA A 18 -6.12 0.19 -15.47
N LEU A 19 -5.84 1.47 -15.30
CA LEU A 19 -4.53 2.04 -15.60
C LEU A 19 -3.45 1.54 -14.62
N GLN A 20 -3.82 1.35 -13.35
CA GLN A 20 -2.97 0.72 -12.35
C GLN A 20 -2.63 -0.72 -12.74
N SER A 21 -3.59 -1.52 -13.18
CA SER A 21 -3.40 -2.91 -13.61
C SER A 21 -2.65 -3.04 -14.93
N ALA A 22 -2.80 -2.07 -15.84
CA ALA A 22 -2.19 -2.10 -17.17
C ALA A 22 -0.67 -1.88 -17.16
N SER A 23 -0.11 -1.32 -16.08
CA SER A 23 1.32 -1.06 -15.97
C SER A 23 1.87 -1.47 -14.59
N PRO A 24 2.89 -2.35 -14.54
CA PRO A 24 3.62 -2.66 -13.31
C PRO A 24 4.67 -1.60 -12.96
N ARG A 25 4.71 -0.47 -13.69
CA ARG A 25 5.59 0.69 -13.46
C ARG A 25 4.78 1.95 -13.22
N PHE A 26 5.39 2.94 -12.57
CA PHE A 26 4.81 4.29 -12.53
C PHE A 26 4.74 4.86 -13.95
N ILE A 27 3.65 5.55 -14.26
CA ILE A 27 3.41 6.11 -15.58
C ILE A 27 4.44 7.21 -15.86
N ASP A 28 5.16 7.10 -16.97
CA ASP A 28 6.00 8.18 -17.46
C ASP A 28 5.13 9.21 -18.18
N ILE A 29 4.92 10.35 -17.51
CA ILE A 29 4.10 11.45 -18.02
C ILE A 29 4.86 12.37 -18.99
N SER A 30 6.19 12.21 -19.11
CA SER A 30 7.00 12.98 -20.06
C SER A 30 6.83 12.47 -21.50
N GLN A 31 6.48 11.19 -21.65
CA GLN A 31 6.24 10.56 -22.94
C GLN A 31 4.77 10.64 -23.37
N VAL A 32 4.53 10.46 -24.67
CA VAL A 32 3.17 10.38 -25.25
C VAL A 32 2.88 8.93 -25.61
N THR A 33 2.39 8.18 -24.64
CA THR A 33 2.00 6.76 -24.76
C THR A 33 0.49 6.62 -24.58
N PRO A 34 -0.13 5.48 -24.93
CA PRO A 34 -1.53 5.23 -24.62
C PRO A 34 -1.85 5.43 -23.12
N LEU A 35 -0.96 4.95 -22.24
CA LEU A 35 -1.10 5.11 -20.79
C LEU A 35 -1.04 6.58 -20.35
N SER A 36 -0.08 7.36 -20.88
CA SER A 36 0.03 8.78 -20.49
C SER A 36 -1.11 9.64 -21.06
N ARG A 37 -1.68 9.27 -22.22
CA ARG A 37 -2.90 9.89 -22.75
C ARG A 37 -4.12 9.59 -21.88
N GLU A 38 -4.30 8.34 -21.48
CA GLU A 38 -5.41 7.94 -20.60
C GLU A 38 -5.29 8.62 -19.23
N TRP A 39 -4.08 8.68 -18.67
CA TRP A 39 -3.81 9.43 -17.45
C TRP A 39 -4.24 10.90 -17.58
N ARG A 40 -3.91 11.58 -18.70
CA ARG A 40 -4.35 12.97 -18.93
C ARG A 40 -5.86 13.09 -19.13
N ALA A 41 -6.50 12.11 -19.75
CA ALA A 41 -7.96 12.09 -19.93
C ALA A 41 -8.70 11.95 -18.58
N ILE A 42 -8.24 11.06 -17.70
CA ILE A 42 -8.77 10.92 -16.34
C ILE A 42 -8.72 12.24 -15.58
N LYS A 43 -7.62 13.00 -15.71
CA LYS A 43 -7.49 14.32 -15.07
C LYS A 43 -8.59 15.29 -15.49
N HIS A 44 -8.94 15.29 -16.76
CA HIS A 44 -9.99 16.16 -17.27
C HIS A 44 -11.34 15.85 -16.61
N ASP A 45 -11.67 14.57 -16.42
CA ASP A 45 -12.91 14.16 -15.76
C ASP A 45 -12.90 14.48 -14.26
N ILE A 46 -11.75 14.33 -13.60
CA ILE A 46 -11.57 14.78 -12.20
C ILE A 46 -11.78 16.30 -12.09
N ASP A 47 -11.28 17.09 -13.03
CA ASP A 47 -11.47 18.55 -13.04
C ASP A 47 -12.93 18.96 -13.24
N GLN A 48 -13.70 18.16 -13.98
CA GLN A 48 -15.15 18.34 -14.08
C GLN A 48 -15.84 17.98 -12.76
N LEU A 49 -15.44 16.86 -12.15
CA LEU A 49 -15.99 16.41 -10.86
C LEU A 49 -15.72 17.43 -9.75
N MET A 50 -14.56 18.09 -9.75
CA MET A 50 -14.18 19.12 -8.77
C MET A 50 -15.21 20.25 -8.65
N ARG A 51 -15.97 20.52 -9.72
CA ARG A 51 -17.01 21.57 -9.74
C ARG A 51 -18.31 21.16 -9.06
N VAL A 52 -18.54 19.87 -8.87
CA VAL A 52 -19.80 19.32 -8.31
C VAL A 52 -19.58 18.60 -6.99
N ASP A 53 -18.42 17.95 -6.80
CA ASP A 53 -18.02 17.25 -5.60
C ASP A 53 -16.50 17.37 -5.42
N ALA A 54 -16.08 18.43 -4.73
CA ALA A 54 -14.67 18.71 -4.51
C ALA A 54 -14.00 17.64 -3.63
N CYS A 55 -14.74 17.07 -2.66
CA CYS A 55 -14.18 16.10 -1.72
C CYS A 55 -13.76 14.80 -2.45
N ALA A 56 -14.67 14.24 -3.25
CA ALA A 56 -14.38 13.07 -4.07
C ALA A 56 -13.36 13.37 -5.18
N ALA A 57 -13.41 14.56 -5.78
CA ALA A 57 -12.43 14.93 -6.81
C ALA A 57 -11.00 15.03 -6.25
N TRP A 58 -10.82 15.54 -5.03
CA TRP A 58 -9.50 15.56 -4.38
C TRP A 58 -9.02 14.16 -4.03
N GLU A 59 -9.91 13.29 -3.56
CA GLU A 59 -9.59 11.88 -3.32
C GLU A 59 -9.07 11.19 -4.60
N LEU A 60 -9.81 11.33 -5.70
CA LEU A 60 -9.43 10.78 -7.00
C LEU A 60 -8.17 11.43 -7.58
N THR A 61 -7.95 12.72 -7.30
CA THR A 61 -6.69 13.40 -7.65
C THR A 61 -5.50 12.74 -6.96
N GLY A 62 -5.67 12.33 -5.70
CA GLY A 62 -4.65 11.62 -4.93
C GLY A 62 -4.25 10.30 -5.60
N SER A 63 -5.24 9.43 -5.83
CA SER A 63 -5.03 8.15 -6.51
C SER A 63 -4.44 8.31 -7.91
N TRP A 64 -4.93 9.28 -8.68
CA TRP A 64 -4.45 9.58 -10.03
C TRP A 64 -2.99 10.05 -10.06
N ARG A 65 -2.58 10.94 -9.16
CA ARG A 65 -1.18 11.41 -9.05
C ARG A 65 -0.24 10.28 -8.66
N ALA A 66 -0.69 9.40 -7.77
CA ALA A 66 0.10 8.25 -7.34
C ALA A 66 0.45 7.29 -8.49
N LEU A 67 -0.37 7.19 -9.53
CA LEU A 67 -0.05 6.40 -10.73
C LEU A 67 1.24 6.86 -11.43
N ALA A 68 1.57 8.14 -11.32
CA ALA A 68 2.80 8.73 -11.85
C ALA A 68 3.92 8.81 -10.80
N GLY A 69 3.74 8.24 -9.61
CA GLY A 69 4.71 8.30 -8.51
C GLY A 69 4.86 9.68 -7.88
N ASP A 70 3.90 10.59 -8.08
CA ASP A 70 3.90 11.93 -7.48
C ASP A 70 3.42 11.87 -6.03
N VAL A 71 4.37 11.59 -5.12
CA VAL A 71 4.11 11.44 -3.68
C VAL A 71 3.55 12.73 -3.07
N GLU A 72 4.23 13.85 -3.28
CA GLU A 72 3.85 15.13 -2.67
C GLU A 72 2.47 15.57 -3.11
N GLY A 73 2.21 15.47 -4.41
CA GLY A 73 0.92 15.83 -4.97
C GLY A 73 -0.21 14.89 -4.54
N ALA A 74 0.06 13.58 -4.44
CA ALA A 74 -0.92 12.62 -3.93
C ALA A 74 -1.28 12.90 -2.47
N GLU A 75 -0.27 13.09 -1.61
CA GLU A 75 -0.44 13.41 -0.20
C GLU A 75 -1.19 14.74 0.01
N ALA A 76 -0.87 15.77 -0.77
CA ALA A 76 -1.57 17.05 -0.71
C ALA A 76 -3.06 16.91 -1.12
N ALA A 77 -3.34 16.11 -2.14
CA ALA A 77 -4.70 15.88 -2.60
C ALA A 77 -5.55 15.14 -1.55
N PHE A 78 -5.01 14.09 -0.91
CA PHE A 78 -5.73 13.39 0.16
C PHE A 78 -5.93 14.28 1.41
N ARG A 79 -4.94 15.09 1.79
CA ARG A 79 -5.13 16.08 2.86
C ARG A 79 -6.29 17.04 2.57
N ASN A 80 -6.37 17.54 1.33
CA ASN A 80 -7.47 18.40 0.90
C ASN A 80 -8.82 17.68 0.93
N SER A 81 -8.87 16.42 0.48
CA SER A 81 -10.09 15.61 0.56
C SER A 81 -10.57 15.46 2.00
N VAL A 82 -9.69 15.02 2.91
CA VAL A 82 -10.02 14.83 4.34
C VAL A 82 -10.42 16.16 5.00
N ALA A 83 -9.79 17.28 4.63
CA ALA A 83 -10.14 18.60 5.16
C ALA A 83 -11.54 19.07 4.71
N LEU A 84 -12.04 18.59 3.57
CA LEU A 84 -13.37 18.92 3.06
C LEU A 84 -14.47 18.00 3.62
N GLY A 85 -14.11 16.84 4.16
CA GLY A 85 -15.04 15.93 4.82
C GLY A 85 -14.63 14.46 4.72
N GLU A 86 -15.56 13.58 5.09
CA GLU A 86 -15.37 12.13 5.05
C GLU A 86 -16.26 11.52 3.96
N THR A 87 -15.65 10.93 2.94
CA THR A 87 -16.37 10.18 1.88
C THR A 87 -16.73 8.76 2.30
N GLY A 88 -16.34 8.36 3.52
CA GLY A 88 -16.40 6.99 4.03
C GLY A 88 -15.25 6.10 3.56
N VAL A 89 -14.56 6.46 2.48
CA VAL A 89 -13.46 5.66 1.88
C VAL A 89 -12.17 6.44 1.64
N ASN A 90 -12.16 7.78 1.76
CA ASN A 90 -10.98 8.60 1.47
C ASN A 90 -9.74 8.22 2.30
N ARG A 91 -9.90 7.89 3.58
CA ARG A 91 -8.79 7.45 4.45
C ARG A 91 -8.26 6.07 4.04
N GLU A 92 -9.15 5.14 3.68
CA GLU A 92 -8.77 3.83 3.16
C GLU A 92 -8.00 3.96 1.85
N ASN A 93 -8.54 4.72 0.90
CA ASN A 93 -7.89 4.99 -0.38
C ASN A 93 -6.55 5.72 -0.22
N TRP A 94 -6.41 6.56 0.81
CA TRP A 94 -5.14 7.19 1.14
C TRP A 94 -4.11 6.17 1.65
N MET A 95 -4.50 5.27 2.55
CA MET A 95 -3.63 4.18 3.02
C MET A 95 -3.21 3.28 1.85
N ILE A 96 -4.15 2.85 1.00
CA ILE A 96 -3.86 2.02 -0.18
C ILE A 96 -2.90 2.76 -1.12
N THR A 97 -3.10 4.06 -1.33
CA THR A 97 -2.22 4.87 -2.15
C THR A 97 -0.80 4.93 -1.58
N ARG A 98 -0.66 5.11 -0.26
CA ARG A 98 0.65 5.06 0.42
C ARG A 98 1.32 3.70 0.24
N LEU A 99 0.59 2.60 0.35
CA LEU A 99 1.12 1.26 0.06
C LEU A 99 1.60 1.12 -1.39
N ASN A 100 0.82 1.59 -2.36
CA ASN A 100 1.18 1.55 -3.77
C ASN A 100 2.40 2.44 -4.11
N LEU A 101 2.60 3.51 -3.32
CA LEU A 101 3.79 4.36 -3.40
C LEU A 101 4.96 3.80 -2.59
N GLY A 102 4.81 2.72 -1.82
CA GLY A 102 5.85 2.17 -0.96
C GLY A 102 6.17 3.05 0.27
N LEU A 103 5.17 3.75 0.80
CA LEU A 103 5.23 4.59 2.00
C LEU A 103 4.58 3.84 3.17
N PHE A 104 5.23 2.77 3.62
CA PHE A 104 4.73 1.81 4.58
C PHE A 104 4.54 2.42 5.97
N SER A 105 5.51 3.17 6.51
CA SER A 105 5.32 3.82 7.83
C SER A 105 4.16 4.81 7.81
N ALA A 106 4.00 5.55 6.72
CA ALA A 106 2.88 6.47 6.55
C ALA A 106 1.54 5.72 6.39
N ALA A 107 1.53 4.56 5.73
CA ALA A 107 0.34 3.71 5.64
C ALA A 107 -0.05 3.16 7.02
N GLN A 108 0.92 2.71 7.83
CA GLN A 108 0.67 2.27 9.20
C GLN A 108 0.09 3.38 10.08
N ALA A 109 0.55 4.62 9.91
CA ALA A 109 0.00 5.76 10.66
C ALA A 109 -1.51 5.91 10.44
N LEU A 110 -1.99 5.83 9.19
CA LEU A 110 -3.43 5.82 8.90
C LEU A 110 -4.12 4.57 9.40
N TYR A 111 -3.46 3.42 9.29
CA TYR A 111 -4.02 2.15 9.76
C TYR A 111 -4.39 2.19 11.25
N ARG A 112 -3.56 2.83 12.08
CA ARG A 112 -3.84 3.04 13.51
C ARG A 112 -5.07 3.89 13.80
N GLU A 113 -5.46 4.74 12.85
CA GLU A 113 -6.61 5.63 13.00
C GLU A 113 -7.94 4.96 12.62
N PHE A 114 -7.92 3.78 11.99
CA PHE A 114 -9.16 3.07 11.67
C PHE A 114 -9.81 2.52 12.93
N ASP A 115 -10.99 3.06 13.25
CA ASP A 115 -11.87 2.47 14.24
C ASP A 115 -12.57 1.24 13.64
N VAL A 116 -12.15 0.09 14.15
CA VAL A 116 -12.58 -1.27 13.82
C VAL A 116 -14.09 -1.44 13.90
N THR A 117 -14.77 -0.66 14.76
CA THR A 117 -16.21 -0.81 15.01
C THR A 117 -17.09 -0.14 13.97
N ARG A 118 -16.53 0.76 13.14
CA ARG A 118 -17.30 1.58 12.18
C ARG A 118 -17.19 1.14 10.73
N ASN A 119 -16.17 0.37 10.39
CA ASN A 119 -15.89 0.03 9.00
C ASN A 119 -16.49 -1.32 8.64
N GLY A 120 -17.41 -1.32 7.67
CA GLY A 120 -18.07 -2.52 7.15
C GLY A 120 -17.15 -3.54 6.48
N ASP A 121 -15.85 -3.23 6.34
CA ASP A 121 -14.85 -4.10 5.72
C ASP A 121 -13.59 -4.29 6.59
N MET A 122 -13.80 -4.73 7.83
CA MET A 122 -12.73 -5.07 8.77
C MET A 122 -11.70 -6.05 8.16
N GLY A 123 -12.17 -6.99 7.33
CA GLY A 123 -11.34 -7.98 6.66
C GLY A 123 -10.32 -7.37 5.70
N ILE A 124 -10.76 -6.47 4.82
CA ILE A 124 -9.86 -5.77 3.88
C ILE A 124 -8.91 -4.83 4.63
N ILE A 125 -9.40 -4.07 5.60
CA ILE A 125 -8.57 -3.15 6.38
C ILE A 125 -7.44 -3.89 7.10
N ALA A 126 -7.75 -5.04 7.73
CA ALA A 126 -6.75 -5.86 8.41
C ALA A 126 -5.66 -6.36 7.45
N ARG A 127 -6.05 -6.74 6.22
CA ARG A 127 -5.10 -7.14 5.16
C ARG A 127 -4.17 -6.00 4.77
N TYR A 128 -4.68 -4.77 4.62
CA TYR A 128 -3.83 -3.62 4.33
C TYR A 128 -2.87 -3.29 5.48
N GLY A 129 -3.31 -3.43 6.73
CA GLY A 129 -2.42 -3.33 7.90
C GLY A 129 -1.27 -4.33 7.84
N PHE A 130 -1.58 -5.58 7.50
CA PHE A 130 -0.54 -6.61 7.33
C PHE A 130 0.39 -6.28 6.17
N LEU A 131 -0.13 -5.80 5.03
CA LEU A 131 0.71 -5.34 3.91
C LEU A 131 1.59 -4.13 4.28
N ALA A 132 1.13 -3.28 5.20
CA ALA A 132 1.87 -2.14 5.72
C ALA A 132 2.98 -2.53 6.70
N GLY A 133 3.07 -3.81 7.10
CA GLY A 133 4.00 -4.26 8.14
C GLY A 133 3.48 -4.12 9.56
N ALA A 134 2.21 -3.75 9.77
CA ALA A 134 1.62 -3.56 11.10
C ALA A 134 1.17 -4.90 11.69
N ILE A 135 2.11 -5.83 11.85
CA ILE A 135 1.84 -7.23 12.20
C ILE A 135 1.19 -7.34 13.58
N GLY A 136 1.78 -6.68 14.58
CA GLY A 136 1.27 -6.65 15.95
C GLY A 136 -0.13 -6.08 16.00
N ARG A 137 -0.33 -4.90 15.39
CA ARG A 137 -1.64 -4.24 15.37
C ARG A 137 -2.69 -5.03 14.60
N THR A 138 -2.33 -5.66 13.49
CA THR A 138 -3.26 -6.53 12.74
C THR A 138 -3.63 -7.78 13.53
N ALA A 139 -2.71 -8.36 14.30
CA ALA A 139 -3.04 -9.50 15.15
C ALA A 139 -4.02 -9.12 16.28
N GLU A 140 -3.83 -7.95 16.91
CA GLU A 140 -4.80 -7.41 17.88
C GLU A 140 -6.19 -7.25 17.26
N LEU A 141 -6.25 -6.65 16.06
CA LEU A 141 -7.50 -6.48 15.32
C LEU A 141 -8.20 -7.81 15.05
N VAL A 142 -7.44 -8.84 14.67
CA VAL A 142 -7.98 -10.17 14.40
C VAL A 142 -8.53 -10.81 15.67
N GLU A 143 -7.81 -10.72 16.79
CA GLU A 143 -8.23 -11.22 18.10
C GLU A 143 -9.52 -10.53 18.57
N ASP A 144 -9.57 -9.20 18.48
CA ASP A 144 -10.77 -8.40 18.80
C ASP A 144 -11.94 -8.78 17.90
N GLY A 145 -11.72 -8.89 16.59
CA GLY A 145 -12.74 -9.31 15.64
C GLY A 145 -13.30 -10.70 15.96
N ARG A 146 -12.43 -11.66 16.30
CA ARG A 146 -12.84 -13.02 16.73
C ARG A 146 -13.69 -12.98 18.00
N ALA A 147 -13.28 -12.20 19.00
CA ALA A 147 -14.03 -12.05 20.24
C ALA A 147 -15.43 -11.46 20.01
N ASN A 148 -15.60 -10.65 18.95
CA ASN A 148 -16.87 -10.05 18.55
C ASN A 148 -17.63 -10.84 17.47
N GLY A 149 -17.22 -12.07 17.15
CA GLY A 149 -17.93 -12.96 16.23
C GLY A 149 -17.70 -12.68 14.74
N PHE A 150 -16.68 -11.89 14.38
CA PHE A 150 -16.29 -11.72 12.98
C PHE A 150 -15.71 -13.03 12.42
N ALA A 151 -16.21 -13.46 11.25
CA ALA A 151 -15.77 -14.66 10.58
C ALA A 151 -14.53 -14.37 9.73
N TRP A 152 -13.36 -14.81 10.20
CA TRP A 152 -12.10 -14.66 9.49
C TRP A 152 -11.77 -15.85 8.60
N ASP A 153 -10.89 -15.64 7.63
CA ASP A 153 -10.16 -16.72 6.97
C ASP A 153 -9.13 -17.31 7.94
N ASP A 154 -9.35 -18.55 8.39
CA ASP A 154 -8.52 -19.18 9.41
C ASP A 154 -7.07 -19.37 8.97
N ALA A 155 -6.81 -19.66 7.70
CA ALA A 155 -5.44 -19.85 7.21
C ALA A 155 -4.67 -18.53 7.26
N TRP A 156 -5.30 -17.44 6.82
CA TRP A 156 -4.72 -16.10 6.90
C TRP A 156 -4.53 -15.64 8.35
N VAL A 157 -5.49 -15.91 9.25
CA VAL A 157 -5.32 -15.57 10.67
C VAL A 157 -4.15 -16.34 11.29
N GLN A 158 -4.02 -17.64 11.02
CA GLN A 158 -2.88 -18.40 11.52
C GLN A 158 -1.56 -17.81 11.05
N GLU A 159 -1.48 -17.35 9.80
CA GLU A 159 -0.31 -16.65 9.27
C GLU A 159 -0.01 -15.36 10.06
N VAL A 160 -1.02 -14.50 10.30
CA VAL A 160 -0.86 -13.25 11.07
C VAL A 160 -0.42 -13.51 12.51
N ILE A 161 -1.08 -14.43 13.22
CA ILE A 161 -0.75 -14.75 14.62
C ILE A 161 0.65 -15.34 14.73
N GLN A 162 1.04 -16.19 13.77
CA GLN A 162 2.38 -16.74 13.72
C GLN A 162 3.44 -15.67 13.41
N ALA A 163 3.15 -14.74 12.51
CA ALA A 163 4.02 -13.59 12.26
C ALA A 163 4.23 -12.76 13.54
N ARG A 164 3.14 -12.44 14.25
CA ARG A 164 3.19 -11.70 15.53
C ARG A 164 4.09 -12.43 16.54
N ALA A 165 3.87 -13.72 16.73
CA ALA A 165 4.65 -14.51 17.68
C ALA A 165 6.15 -14.49 17.36
N ILE A 166 6.53 -14.60 16.08
CA ILE A 166 7.94 -14.51 15.65
C ILE A 166 8.50 -13.11 15.93
N MET A 167 7.80 -12.04 15.55
CA MET A 167 8.27 -10.66 15.76
C MET A 167 8.39 -10.29 17.24
N THR A 168 7.43 -10.70 18.07
CA THR A 168 7.48 -10.49 19.52
C THR A 168 8.67 -11.21 20.16
N GLU A 169 8.97 -12.45 19.75
CA GLU A 169 10.09 -13.22 20.28
C GLU A 169 11.45 -12.57 20.00
N ILE A 170 11.61 -11.97 18.83
CA ILE A 170 12.85 -11.28 18.43
C ILE A 170 12.89 -9.80 18.82
N GLY A 171 11.84 -9.28 19.45
CA GLY A 171 11.75 -7.90 19.92
C GLY A 171 11.64 -6.86 18.80
N VAL A 172 11.03 -7.22 17.66
CA VAL A 172 10.88 -6.32 16.50
C VAL A 172 9.49 -5.71 16.48
N THR A 173 9.45 -4.39 16.37
CA THR A 173 8.24 -3.57 16.38
C THR A 173 7.65 -3.39 14.98
N ASP A 174 6.36 -3.04 14.91
CA ASP A 174 5.68 -2.71 13.66
C ASP A 174 6.33 -1.49 12.97
N GLU A 175 6.77 -0.50 13.75
CA GLU A 175 7.49 0.67 13.26
C GLU A 175 8.82 0.30 12.58
N GLU A 176 9.61 -0.59 13.21
CA GLU A 176 10.88 -1.06 12.65
C GLU A 176 10.67 -1.84 11.34
N ILE A 177 9.61 -2.66 11.26
CA ILE A 177 9.21 -3.37 10.04
C ILE A 177 8.89 -2.35 8.94
N ALA A 178 8.09 -1.33 9.26
CA ALA A 178 7.67 -0.30 8.31
C ALA A 178 8.86 0.49 7.75
N GLN A 179 9.81 0.87 8.60
CA GLN A 179 11.01 1.61 8.21
C GLN A 179 11.86 0.81 7.21
N ARG A 180 12.03 -0.50 7.43
CA ARG A 180 12.75 -1.36 6.48
C ARG A 180 12.02 -1.50 5.15
N LEU A 181 10.69 -1.62 5.18
CA LEU A 181 9.87 -1.61 3.97
C LEU A 181 9.97 -0.27 3.23
N ASP A 182 10.05 0.85 3.94
CA ASP A 182 10.24 2.18 3.36
C ASP A 182 11.58 2.32 2.63
N CYS A 183 12.66 1.70 3.14
CA CYS A 183 13.94 1.67 2.42
C CYS A 183 13.78 1.02 1.04
N ALA A 184 13.15 -0.15 0.97
CA ALA A 184 12.86 -0.82 -0.31
C ALA A 184 11.90 0.01 -1.17
N GLY A 185 10.84 0.57 -0.59
CA GLY A 185 9.91 1.46 -1.26
C GLY A 185 10.58 2.68 -1.89
N ASN A 186 11.56 3.27 -1.21
CA ASN A 186 12.33 4.42 -1.69
C ASN A 186 13.15 4.08 -2.92
N VAL A 187 13.88 2.96 -2.89
CA VAL A 187 14.64 2.45 -4.04
C VAL A 187 13.71 2.21 -5.23
N LEU A 188 12.59 1.53 -5.02
CA LEU A 188 11.64 1.21 -6.09
C LEU A 188 11.00 2.45 -6.70
N ARG A 189 10.61 3.44 -5.88
CA ARG A 189 10.12 4.74 -6.38
C ARG A 189 11.15 5.44 -7.24
N ARG A 190 12.41 5.52 -6.80
CA ARG A 190 13.52 6.11 -7.56
C ARG A 190 13.67 5.44 -8.93
N LEU A 191 13.50 4.11 -8.98
CA LEU A 191 13.57 3.31 -10.20
C LEU A 191 12.26 3.26 -11.02
N ARG A 192 11.25 4.01 -10.60
CA ARG A 192 9.92 4.06 -11.24
C ARG A 192 9.18 2.70 -11.27
N LEU A 193 9.48 1.82 -10.32
CA LEU A 193 8.90 0.48 -10.20
C LEU A 193 7.78 0.48 -9.16
N ARG A 194 6.69 -0.23 -9.45
CA ARG A 194 5.59 -0.45 -8.51
C ARG A 194 5.61 -1.90 -8.02
N PRO A 195 5.84 -2.15 -6.72
CA PRO A 195 5.84 -3.51 -6.19
C PRO A 195 4.43 -4.04 -5.98
N VAL A 196 4.27 -5.35 -6.17
CA VAL A 196 3.20 -6.12 -5.49
C VAL A 196 3.80 -6.69 -4.22
N VAL A 197 3.27 -6.26 -3.07
CA VAL A 197 3.76 -6.68 -1.75
C VAL A 197 3.13 -8.01 -1.38
N ARG A 198 3.96 -8.98 -0.97
CA ARG A 198 3.54 -10.32 -0.55
C ARG A 198 4.25 -10.71 0.74
N PRO A 199 3.62 -10.47 1.91
CA PRO A 199 4.06 -11.05 3.16
C PRO A 199 4.02 -12.59 3.06
N LYS A 200 4.97 -13.24 3.70
CA LYS A 200 5.05 -14.68 3.84
C LYS A 200 5.61 -15.03 5.21
N VAL A 201 4.97 -15.98 5.87
CA VAL A 201 5.49 -16.57 7.11
C VAL A 201 6.01 -17.97 6.82
N PHE A 202 7.29 -18.18 7.09
CA PHE A 202 7.93 -19.49 7.01
C PHE A 202 8.23 -19.97 8.42
N TYR A 203 7.52 -21.01 8.85
CA TYR A 203 7.71 -21.63 10.14
C TYR A 203 7.93 -23.13 9.99
N MET A 204 9.08 -23.58 10.47
CA MET A 204 9.42 -24.99 10.61
C MET A 204 10.06 -25.15 11.99
N GLN A 205 9.35 -25.83 12.88
CA GLN A 205 9.73 -25.98 14.28
C GLN A 205 11.15 -26.55 14.40
N GLY A 206 12.00 -25.87 15.18
CA GLY A 206 13.40 -26.27 15.39
C GLY A 206 14.34 -26.03 14.20
N VAL A 207 13.87 -25.46 13.10
CA VAL A 207 14.69 -25.23 11.89
C VAL A 207 14.72 -23.76 11.49
N CYS A 208 13.56 -23.14 11.24
CA CYS A 208 13.49 -21.80 10.65
C CYS A 208 12.19 -21.10 11.03
N ARG A 209 12.29 -19.82 11.40
CA ARG A 209 11.15 -18.97 11.77
C ARG A 209 11.39 -17.59 11.19
N ILE A 210 10.81 -17.32 10.02
CA ILE A 210 11.07 -16.11 9.26
C ILE A 210 9.75 -15.48 8.82
N VAL A 211 9.63 -14.18 9.04
CA VAL A 211 8.64 -13.33 8.36
C VAL A 211 9.35 -12.63 7.21
N SER A 212 8.82 -12.76 5.99
CA SER A 212 9.41 -12.20 4.79
C SER A 212 8.41 -11.36 4.02
N TYR A 213 8.77 -10.13 3.67
CA TYR A 213 8.00 -9.30 2.75
C TYR A 213 8.66 -9.33 1.39
N LYS A 214 7.96 -9.91 0.40
CA LYS A 214 8.43 -9.94 -0.99
C LYS A 214 7.82 -8.80 -1.78
N LEU A 215 8.64 -7.91 -2.30
CA LEU A 215 8.26 -6.82 -3.18
C LEU A 215 8.50 -7.27 -4.63
N VAL A 216 7.44 -7.72 -5.27
CA VAL A 216 7.50 -8.34 -6.60
C VAL A 216 7.41 -7.25 -7.68
N VAL A 217 8.39 -7.21 -8.60
CA VAL A 217 8.57 -6.13 -9.59
C VAL A 217 8.84 -6.67 -11.01
N PRO A 218 8.49 -5.89 -12.06
CA PRO A 218 8.58 -6.32 -13.47
C PRO A 218 9.98 -6.13 -14.06
N VAL A 219 10.95 -6.86 -13.50
CA VAL A 219 12.33 -6.92 -14.00
C VAL A 219 12.84 -8.36 -13.99
N SER A 220 13.98 -8.60 -14.63
CA SER A 220 14.66 -9.90 -14.56
C SER A 220 15.08 -10.24 -13.14
N PHE A 221 15.36 -11.51 -12.87
CA PHE A 221 15.82 -11.96 -11.57
C PHE A 221 17.16 -11.31 -11.19
N GLU A 222 18.10 -11.25 -12.12
CA GLU A 222 19.43 -10.64 -11.93
C GLU A 222 19.29 -9.16 -11.58
N ARG A 223 18.45 -8.44 -12.32
CA ARG A 223 18.20 -7.03 -12.04
C ARG A 223 17.50 -6.85 -10.69
N ALA A 224 16.59 -7.74 -10.31
CA ALA A 224 15.95 -7.67 -9.00
C ALA A 224 16.96 -7.86 -7.87
N LEU A 225 17.94 -8.76 -8.01
CA LEU A 225 19.01 -8.95 -7.02
C LEU A 225 19.87 -7.69 -6.85
N GLU A 226 20.20 -6.99 -7.94
CA GLU A 226 20.93 -5.73 -7.87
C GLU A 226 20.14 -4.66 -7.10
N ILE A 227 18.84 -4.57 -7.36
CA ILE A 227 17.93 -3.63 -6.69
C ILE A 227 17.74 -4.03 -5.21
N ASP A 228 17.66 -5.32 -4.92
CA ASP A 228 17.57 -5.85 -3.56
C ASP A 228 18.81 -5.46 -2.74
N HIS A 229 20.01 -5.63 -3.32
CA HIS A 229 21.25 -5.18 -2.70
C HIS A 229 21.26 -3.66 -2.46
N GLU A 230 20.78 -2.87 -3.41
CA GLU A 230 20.62 -1.42 -3.22
C GLU A 230 19.65 -1.09 -2.06
N ALA A 231 18.56 -1.83 -1.93
CA ALA A 231 17.63 -1.69 -0.80
C ALA A 231 18.24 -2.13 0.54
N MET A 232 19.10 -3.15 0.55
CA MET A 232 19.86 -3.55 1.74
C MET A 232 20.80 -2.44 2.19
N LEU A 233 21.52 -1.79 1.26
CA LEU A 233 22.38 -0.65 1.58
C LEU A 233 21.62 0.55 2.16
N GLU A 234 20.35 0.75 1.75
CA GLU A 234 19.47 1.74 2.37
C GLU A 234 19.01 1.30 3.78
N GLN A 235 18.82 0.01 4.02
CA GLN A 235 18.48 -0.54 5.34
C GLN A 235 19.65 -0.48 6.33
N ASP A 236 20.89 -0.65 5.88
CA ASP A 236 22.11 -0.55 6.71
C ASP A 236 22.30 0.84 7.35
N LYS A 237 21.56 1.84 6.88
CA LYS A 237 21.52 3.20 7.47
C LYS A 237 20.63 3.28 8.71
N LEU A 238 19.81 2.27 8.98
CA LEU A 238 18.95 2.17 10.16
C LEU A 238 19.73 1.57 11.34
N GLU A 239 19.26 1.82 12.57
CA GLU A 239 19.83 1.18 13.75
C GLU A 239 19.65 -0.36 13.67
N TYR A 240 20.72 -1.09 14.03
CA TYR A 240 20.79 -2.53 13.81
C TYR A 240 19.91 -3.32 14.78
N PHE A 241 19.06 -4.19 14.24
CA PHE A 241 18.44 -5.30 14.97
C PHE A 241 18.50 -6.59 14.17
N ASN A 242 18.58 -7.72 14.88
CA ASN A 242 18.83 -9.05 14.32
C ASN A 242 17.85 -9.39 13.17
N THR A 243 18.38 -9.51 11.95
CA THR A 243 17.63 -9.74 10.70
C THR A 243 17.31 -11.21 10.45
N ALA A 244 17.79 -12.15 11.27
CA ALA A 244 17.67 -13.59 10.97
C ALA A 244 16.22 -14.09 10.85
N ALA A 245 15.26 -13.40 11.48
CA ALA A 245 13.85 -13.79 11.51
C ALA A 245 12.93 -12.81 10.76
N PHE A 246 13.45 -11.70 10.22
CA PHE A 246 12.70 -10.74 9.42
C PHE A 246 13.49 -10.31 8.18
N SER A 247 12.87 -10.42 7.00
CA SER A 247 13.50 -10.00 5.74
C SER A 247 12.55 -9.22 4.85
N VAL A 248 13.11 -8.24 4.13
CA VAL A 248 12.45 -7.55 3.01
C VAL A 248 13.26 -7.90 1.77
N ASN A 249 12.61 -8.49 0.77
CA ASN A 249 13.31 -8.94 -0.45
C ASN A 249 12.58 -8.43 -1.69
N ILE A 250 13.33 -7.97 -2.68
CA ILE A 250 12.84 -7.58 -4.00
C ILE A 250 12.97 -8.77 -4.95
N THR A 251 11.90 -9.11 -5.67
CA THR A 251 11.90 -10.28 -6.57
C THR A 251 11.39 -9.89 -7.96
N GLY A 252 12.14 -10.28 -8.98
CA GLY A 252 11.76 -10.08 -10.38
C GLY A 252 10.74 -11.10 -10.86
N THR A 253 9.82 -10.69 -11.73
CA THR A 253 8.87 -11.61 -12.39
C THR A 253 9.39 -12.20 -13.70
N GLY A 254 10.58 -11.79 -14.17
CA GLY A 254 11.18 -12.35 -15.39
C GLY A 254 10.47 -11.94 -16.69
N VAL A 255 9.83 -10.76 -16.70
CA VAL A 255 9.20 -10.17 -17.89
C VAL A 255 10.19 -9.26 -18.61
#